data_AF-A2EL56-F1
#
_entry.id   AF-A2EL56-F1
#
_cell.length_a   1.000
_cell.length_b   1.000
_cell.length_c   1.000
_cell.angle_alpha   90.00
_cell.angle_beta   90.00
_cell.angle_gamma   90.00
#
_symmetry.space_group_name_H-M   'P 1'
#
loop_
_entity.id
_entity.type
_entity.pdbx_description
1 polymer ?
#
loop_
_entity_poly.entity_id
_entity_poly.type
_entity_poly.pdbx_seq_one_letter_code
_entity_poly.pdbx_strand_id
1 'polypeptide(L)'
;MSNDYNTTLLNCFADSSVCVLGCFCPCILSGKNMARMLNEDYRPVYGLCCPSPFWTRRLLRIRYNFEPDEGHDCLIFTFCLPCGICQDARELNFREQTA
;
A
#
# COMPACT_ATOMS: atom_id res chain seq x y z
N MET A 1 -16.48 -15.45 3.32
CA MET A 1 -16.07 -14.09 2.91
C MET A 1 -14.56 -14.08 2.97
N SER A 2 -13.92 -14.16 1.82
CA SER A 2 -12.46 -14.03 1.72
C SER A 2 -12.08 -12.67 2.32
N ASN A 3 -11.15 -12.67 3.27
CA ASN A 3 -10.71 -11.47 3.95
C ASN A 3 -9.70 -10.79 3.01
N ASP A 4 -10.23 -10.09 2.00
CA ASP A 4 -9.46 -9.51 0.91
C ASP A 4 -9.56 -7.97 0.88
N TYR A 5 -8.80 -7.35 -0.02
CA TYR A 5 -8.82 -5.91 -0.27
C TYR A 5 -10.21 -5.41 -0.70
N ASN A 6 -10.59 -4.23 -0.22
CA ASN A 6 -11.87 -3.60 -0.57
C ASN A 6 -11.85 -2.94 -1.97
N THR A 7 -10.68 -2.77 -2.57
CA THR A 7 -10.52 -2.12 -3.89
C THR A 7 -9.76 -2.99 -4.87
N THR A 8 -10.11 -2.88 -6.16
CA THR A 8 -9.38 -3.55 -7.24
C THR A 8 -8.04 -2.86 -7.52
N LEU A 9 -7.09 -3.61 -8.07
CA LEU A 9 -5.74 -3.14 -8.39
C LEU A 9 -5.74 -1.92 -9.31
N LEU A 10 -6.47 -1.99 -10.42
CA LEU A 10 -6.51 -0.93 -11.44
C LEU A 10 -7.46 0.22 -11.09
N ASN A 11 -8.01 0.26 -9.87
CA ASN A 11 -8.81 1.39 -9.41
C ASN A 11 -7.95 2.61 -9.02
N CYS A 12 -6.80 2.78 -9.66
CA CYS A 12 -5.82 3.83 -9.34
C CYS A 12 -6.40 5.23 -9.56
N PHE A 13 -7.30 5.39 -10.54
CA PHE A 13 -7.95 6.67 -10.84
C PHE A 13 -9.10 7.06 -9.90
N ALA A 14 -9.53 6.18 -8.99
CA ALA A 14 -10.59 6.53 -8.03
C ALA A 14 -10.15 7.60 -7.02
N ASP A 15 -8.86 7.63 -6.67
CA ASP A 15 -8.25 8.64 -5.80
C ASP A 15 -7.13 9.36 -6.55
N SER A 16 -7.46 10.48 -7.19
CA SER A 16 -6.53 11.23 -8.04
C SER A 16 -5.26 11.68 -7.30
N SER A 17 -5.37 12.08 -6.02
CA SER A 17 -4.24 12.50 -5.20
C SER A 17 -3.29 11.35 -4.85
N VAL A 18 -3.84 10.18 -4.52
CA VAL A 18 -3.06 8.97 -4.24
C VAL A 18 -2.42 8.44 -5.52
N CYS A 19 -3.13 8.49 -6.65
CA CYS A 19 -2.61 8.09 -7.95
C CYS A 19 -1.41 8.93 -8.39
N VAL A 20 -1.49 10.25 -8.25
CA VAL A 20 -0.38 11.15 -8.60
C VAL A 20 0.84 10.87 -7.71
N LEU A 21 0.64 10.72 -6.40
CA LEU A 21 1.72 10.35 -5.47
C LEU A 21 2.30 8.96 -5.78
N GLY A 22 1.47 7.97 -6.09
CA GLY A 22 1.92 6.61 -6.42
C GLY A 22 2.69 6.53 -7.73
N CYS A 23 2.29 7.30 -8.75
CA CYS A 23 2.96 7.32 -10.04
C CYS A 23 4.27 8.12 -10.04
N PHE A 24 4.28 9.29 -9.41
CA PHE A 24 5.43 10.22 -9.49
C PHE A 24 6.35 10.15 -8.26
N CYS A 25 5.86 9.67 -7.12
CA CYS A 25 6.61 9.61 -5.86
C CYS A 25 6.34 8.30 -5.08
N PRO A 26 6.56 7.12 -5.69
CA PRO A 26 6.20 5.84 -5.08
C PRO A 26 6.88 5.59 -3.73
N CYS A 27 8.13 6.03 -3.54
CA CYS A 27 8.82 5.90 -2.26
C CYS A 27 8.17 6.71 -1.13
N ILE A 28 7.64 7.91 -1.45
CA ILE A 28 6.95 8.73 -0.46
C ILE A 28 5.65 8.05 -0.04
N LEU A 29 4.87 7.55 -0.99
CA LEU A 29 3.62 6.86 -0.69
C LEU A 29 3.86 5.52 0.03
N SER A 30 4.84 4.73 -0.41
CA SER A 30 5.27 3.50 0.29
C SER A 30 5.73 3.80 1.71
N GLY A 31 6.52 4.88 1.90
CA GLY A 31 6.96 5.32 3.22
C GLY A 31 5.81 5.76 4.13
N LYS A 32 4.79 6.43 3.60
CA LYS A 32 3.55 6.75 4.33
C LYS A 32 2.79 5.49 4.73
N ASN A 33 2.64 4.54 3.81
CA ASN A 33 1.99 3.26 4.10
C ASN A 33 2.76 2.49 5.19
N MET A 34 4.09 2.49 5.14
CA MET A 34 4.91 1.85 6.18
C MET A 34 4.78 2.54 7.54
N ALA A 35 4.79 3.87 7.59
CA ALA A 35 4.60 4.62 8.84
C ALA A 35 3.23 4.28 9.49
N ARG A 36 2.15 4.24 8.70
CA ARG A 36 0.83 3.78 9.15
C ARG A 36 0.85 2.32 9.60
N MET A 37 1.57 1.47 8.88
CA MET A 37 1.82 0.08 9.29
C MET A 37 2.65 -0.04 10.56
N LEU A 38 3.34 1.01 11.02
CA LEU A 38 4.03 1.02 12.32
C LEU A 38 3.24 1.77 13.40
N ASN A 39 2.10 2.38 13.05
CA ASN A 39 1.38 3.35 13.89
C ASN A 39 2.28 4.51 14.35
N GLU A 40 3.17 4.96 13.46
CA GLU A 40 4.06 6.09 13.67
C GLU A 40 3.71 7.25 12.73
N ASP A 41 4.06 8.47 13.15
CA ASP A 41 3.99 9.64 12.27
C ASP A 41 4.95 9.52 11.09
N TYR A 42 4.56 10.08 9.94
CA TYR A 42 5.41 10.09 8.75
C TYR A 42 6.69 10.88 9.00
N ARG A 43 7.82 10.17 8.95
CA ARG A 43 9.17 10.74 8.96
C ARG A 43 9.77 10.70 7.55
N PRO A 44 10.47 11.76 7.11
CA PRO A 44 11.13 11.79 5.79
C PRO A 44 12.08 10.62 5.54
N VAL A 45 12.64 10.02 6.60
CA VAL A 45 13.48 8.81 6.51
C VAL A 45 12.76 7.66 5.81
N TYR A 46 11.44 7.49 6.02
CA TYR A 46 10.66 6.46 5.33
C TYR A 46 10.51 6.77 3.83
N GLY A 47 10.55 8.04 3.42
CA GLY A 47 10.58 8.38 2.00
C GLY A 47 11.96 8.16 1.37
N LEU A 48 13.02 8.53 2.09
CA LEU A 48 14.40 8.47 1.60
C LEU A 48 14.95 7.04 1.54
N CYS A 49 14.61 6.20 2.51
CA CYS A 49 15.03 4.79 2.54
C CYS A 49 14.24 3.90 1.57
N CYS A 50 13.24 4.44 0.86
CA CYS A 50 12.40 3.71 -0.12
C CYS A 50 12.03 2.29 0.36
N PRO A 51 11.26 2.15 1.46
CA PRO A 51 10.89 0.85 1.98
C PRO A 51 10.21 0.05 0.88
N SER A 52 10.62 -1.21 0.75
CA SER A 52 10.09 -2.09 -0.29
C SER A 52 8.57 -2.21 -0.11
N PRO A 53 7.79 -1.83 -1.14
CA PRO A 53 6.34 -1.88 -1.05
C PRO A 53 5.83 -3.32 -0.91
N PHE A 54 6.59 -4.31 -1.40
CA PHE A 54 6.32 -5.73 -1.16
C PHE A 54 6.33 -6.09 0.32
N TRP A 55 7.34 -5.65 1.07
CA TRP A 55 7.42 -5.92 2.51
C TRP A 55 6.32 -5.18 3.27
N THR A 56 6.01 -3.93 2.89
CA THR A 56 4.90 -3.17 3.46
C THR A 56 3.57 -3.90 3.25
N ARG A 57 3.31 -4.41 2.04
CA ARG A 57 2.11 -5.20 1.73
C ARG A 57 2.04 -6.50 2.51
N ARG A 58 3.16 -7.21 2.65
CA ARG A 58 3.26 -8.41 3.48
C ARG A 58 2.84 -8.11 4.93
N LEU A 59 3.35 -7.02 5.51
CA LEU A 59 2.99 -6.60 6.86
C LEU A 59 1.51 -6.22 6.96
N LEU A 60 0.96 -5.56 5.94
CA LEU A 60 -0.46 -5.21 5.87
C LEU A 60 -1.34 -6.45 5.86
N ARG A 61 -1.03 -7.44 5.02
CA ARG A 61 -1.74 -8.73 4.96
C ARG A 61 -1.71 -9.47 6.30
N ILE A 62 -0.56 -9.49 6.98
CA ILE A 62 -0.42 -10.09 8.31
C ILE A 62 -1.29 -9.35 9.33
N ARG A 63 -1.25 -8.01 9.34
CA ARG A 63 -2.01 -7.18 10.29
C ARG A 63 -3.52 -7.39 10.16
N TYR A 64 -4.03 -7.48 8.94
CA TYR A 64 -5.48 -7.60 8.69
C TYR A 64 -5.95 -9.04 8.46
N ASN A 65 -5.08 -10.04 8.68
CA ASN A 65 -5.37 -11.46 8.47
C ASN A 65 -5.91 -11.77 7.05
N PHE A 66 -5.23 -11.24 6.04
CA PHE A 66 -5.48 -11.57 4.64
C PHE A 66 -4.75 -12.86 4.26
N GLU A 67 -5.25 -13.57 3.25
CA GLU A 67 -4.55 -14.73 2.71
C GLU A 67 -3.22 -14.27 2.06
N PRO A 68 -2.08 -14.89 2.39
CA PRO A 68 -0.80 -14.54 1.81
C PRO A 68 -0.71 -15.06 0.37
N ASP A 69 -0.46 -14.15 -0.58
CA ASP A 69 -0.18 -14.50 -1.97
C ASP A 69 1.08 -13.76 -2.44
N GLU A 70 2.23 -14.29 -2.02
CA GLU A 70 3.53 -13.68 -2.27
C GLU A 70 3.89 -13.67 -3.76
N GLY A 71 3.43 -14.67 -4.51
CA GLY A 71 3.65 -14.76 -5.96
C GLY A 71 2.91 -13.66 -6.70
N HIS A 72 1.62 -13.49 -6.41
CA HIS A 72 0.83 -12.42 -7.01
C HIS A 72 1.31 -11.03 -6.56
N ASP A 73 1.66 -10.85 -5.29
CA ASP A 73 2.19 -9.59 -4.78
C ASP A 73 3.51 -9.20 -5.46
N CYS A 74 4.39 -10.17 -5.72
CA CYS A 74 5.63 -9.94 -6.49
C CYS A 74 5.33 -9.45 -7.91
N LEU A 75 4.37 -10.08 -8.60
CA LEU A 75 3.95 -9.68 -9.94
C LEU A 75 3.33 -8.27 -9.95
N ILE A 76 2.50 -7.95 -8.95
CA ILE A 76 1.93 -6.60 -8.80
C ILE A 76 3.05 -5.57 -8.70
N PHE A 77 4.02 -5.74 -7.82
CA PHE A 77 5.07 -4.73 -7.65
C PHE A 77 6.11 -4.74 -8.77
N THR A 78 6.22 -5.82 -9.54
CA THR A 78 7.08 -5.88 -10.73
C THR A 78 6.47 -5.15 -11.92
N PHE A 79 5.17 -5.35 -12.19
CA PHE A 79 4.51 -4.86 -13.41
C PHE A 79 3.57 -3.68 -13.18
N CYS A 80 3.15 -3.45 -11.94
CA CYS A 80 2.09 -2.51 -11.59
C CYS A 80 2.36 -1.82 -10.25
N LEU A 81 3.63 -1.51 -9.97
CA LEU A 81 4.09 -0.88 -8.72
C LEU A 81 3.22 0.27 -8.21
N PRO A 82 2.91 1.32 -9.02
CA PRO A 82 2.12 2.45 -8.53
C PRO A 82 0.73 2.00 -8.07
N CYS A 83 0.11 1.06 -8.79
CA CYS A 83 -1.22 0.58 -8.45
C CYS A 83 -1.24 -0.31 -7.21
N GLY A 84 -0.22 -1.15 -7.00
CA GLY A 84 -0.06 -1.90 -5.76
C GLY A 84 0.04 -0.97 -4.54
N ILE A 85 0.90 0.05 -4.60
CA ILE A 85 1.08 1.01 -3.51
C ILE A 85 -0.20 1.84 -3.27
N CYS A 86 -0.89 2.25 -4.35
CA CYS A 86 -2.16 2.95 -4.22
C CYS A 86 -3.26 2.07 -3.59
N GLN A 87 -3.31 0.78 -3.95
CA GLN A 87 -4.25 -0.17 -3.37
C GLN A 87 -4.02 -0.32 -1.86
N ASP A 88 -2.77 -0.45 -1.43
CA ASP A 88 -2.39 -0.49 -0.01
C ASP A 88 -2.78 0.79 0.72
N ALA A 89 -2.52 1.96 0.10
CA ALA A 89 -2.87 3.25 0.70
C ALA A 89 -4.38 3.42 0.90
N ARG A 90 -5.18 2.99 -0.08
CA ARG A 90 -6.65 3.02 0.01
C ARG A 90 -7.17 2.08 1.10
N GLU A 91 -6.62 0.87 1.17
CA GLU A 91 -7.01 -0.08 2.21
C GLU A 91 -6.70 0.47 3.60
N LEU A 92 -5.52 1.07 3.80
CA LEU A 92 -5.19 1.75 5.05
C LEU A 92 -6.17 2.88 5.38
N ASN A 93 -6.49 3.75 4.40
CA ASN A 93 -7.46 4.83 4.61
C ASN A 93 -8.86 4.29 4.97
N PHE A 94 -9.30 3.20 4.32
CA PHE A 94 -10.59 2.57 4.59
C PHE A 94 -10.65 2.00 6.02
N ARG A 95 -9.57 1.36 6.47
CA ARG A 95 -9.45 0.81 7.82
C ARG A 95 -9.35 1.90 8.88
N GLU A 96 -8.65 3.00 8.60
CA GLU A 96 -8.59 4.19 9.47
C GLU A 96 -9.96 4.87 9.62
N GLN A 97 -10.80 4.86 8.59
CA GLN A 97 -12.16 5.42 8.64
C GLN A 97 -13.17 4.51 9.35
N THR A 98 -12.89 3.21 9.44
CA THR A 98 -13.79 2.21 10.05
C THR A 98 -13.43 1.92 11.52
N ALA A 99 -12.29 2.43 12.00
CA ALA A 99 -11.82 2.30 13.38
C ALA A 99 -12.40 3.40 14.27
#